data_AF-A0A1U8KGP6-F1
#
_entry.id   AF-A0A1U8KGP6-F1
#
_cell.length_a   1.000
_cell.length_b   1.000
_cell.length_c   1.000
_cell.angle_alpha   90.00
_cell.angle_beta   90.00
_cell.angle_gamma   90.00
#
_symmetry.space_group_name_H-M   'P 1'
#
loop_
_entity.id
_entity.type
_entity.pdbx_description
1 polymer ?
#
loop_
_entity_poly.entity_id
_entity_poly.type
_entity_poly.pdbx_seq_one_letter_code
_entity_poly.pdbx_strand_id
1 'polypeptide(L)'
;MTPAIIASVETMLEKWKGQEGKEIEVYQEFRLLTSEVISRTAFGSNYMEGEKIFAIVRKLTVIMSRNLSKTRIPLISKLWKSADLLESEKLSKEMKDRVMKIVKKREDKVVNGEVNSFRSDFLGLLLNAYHDSDAKNRISLEDVVAECDYF
;
A
#
# COMPACT_ATOMS: atom_id res chain seq x y z
N MET A 1 -6.32 6.28 12.59
CA MET A 1 -6.40 6.67 11.15
C MET A 1 -6.82 8.13 10.98
N THR A 2 -7.91 8.60 11.60
CA THR A 2 -8.43 9.98 11.43
C THR A 2 -7.38 11.10 11.56
N PRO A 3 -6.50 11.12 12.57
CA PRO A 3 -5.49 12.18 12.68
C PRO A 3 -4.50 12.21 11.51
N ALA A 4 -4.13 11.04 10.98
CA ALA A 4 -3.23 10.93 9.83
C ALA A 4 -3.90 11.42 8.54
N ILE A 5 -5.21 11.18 8.39
CA ILE A 5 -5.99 11.69 7.25
C ILE A 5 -6.08 13.21 7.32
N ILE A 6 -6.41 13.78 8.49
CA ILE A 6 -6.46 15.22 8.72
C ILE A 6 -5.12 15.85 8.36
N ALA A 7 -4.01 15.32 8.87
CA ALA A 7 -2.67 15.82 8.57
C ALA A 7 -2.32 15.77 7.07
N SER A 8 -2.81 14.76 6.33
CA SER A 8 -2.64 14.69 4.87
C SER A 8 -3.43 15.77 4.14
N VAL A 9 -4.67 16.03 4.56
CA VAL A 9 -5.47 17.12 4.00
C VAL A 9 -4.86 18.48 4.33
N GLU A 10 -4.43 18.71 5.56
CA GLU A 10 -3.74 19.93 5.97
C GLU A 10 -2.47 20.17 5.15
N THR A 11 -1.67 19.12 4.90
CA THR A 11 -0.47 19.23 4.05
C THR A 11 -0.80 19.64 2.62
N MET A 12 -1.90 19.13 2.04
CA MET A 12 -2.38 19.55 0.72
C MET A 12 -2.86 21.01 0.73
N LEU A 13 -3.70 21.38 1.71
CA LEU A 13 -4.24 22.73 1.83
C LEU A 13 -3.14 23.78 2.06
N GLU A 14 -2.09 23.43 2.81
CA GLU A 14 -0.93 24.29 3.01
C GLU A 14 -0.22 24.61 1.69
N LYS A 15 -0.07 23.62 0.78
CA LYS A 15 0.52 23.84 -0.55
C LYS A 15 -0.34 24.75 -1.42
N TRP A 16 -1.66 24.76 -1.19
CA TRP A 16 -2.59 25.59 -1.93
C TRP A 16 -2.61 27.04 -1.43
N LYS A 17 -2.09 27.32 -0.23
CA LYS A 17 -1.93 28.71 0.24
C LYS A 17 -1.06 29.48 -0.75
N GLY A 18 -1.53 30.66 -1.17
CA GLY A 18 -0.85 31.48 -2.16
C GLY A 18 -1.07 31.04 -3.63
N GLN A 19 -1.99 30.10 -3.88
CA GLN A 19 -2.49 29.78 -5.22
C GLN A 19 -3.84 30.44 -5.52
N GLU A 20 -4.24 31.47 -4.76
CA GLU A 20 -5.50 32.19 -4.97
C GLU A 20 -5.58 32.75 -6.41
N GLY A 21 -6.70 32.48 -7.07
CA GLY A 21 -6.95 32.92 -8.45
C GLY A 21 -6.22 32.12 -9.53
N LYS A 22 -5.45 31.07 -9.19
CA LYS A 22 -4.79 30.19 -10.16
C LYS A 22 -5.58 28.91 -10.38
N GLU A 23 -5.52 28.38 -11.60
CA GLU A 23 -6.06 27.07 -11.90
C GLU A 23 -5.20 25.97 -11.25
N ILE A 24 -5.86 24.99 -10.65
CA ILE A 24 -5.23 23.84 -10.01
C ILE A 24 -5.73 22.57 -10.71
N GLU A 25 -4.79 21.68 -11.08
CA GLU A 25 -5.14 20.37 -11.61
C GLU A 25 -5.50 19.42 -10.45
N VAL A 26 -6.78 19.45 -10.06
CA VAL A 26 -7.28 18.78 -8.86
C VAL A 26 -7.06 17.26 -8.87
N TYR A 27 -7.04 16.64 -10.06
CA TYR A 27 -6.84 15.18 -10.17
C TYR A 27 -5.44 14.78 -9.69
N GLN A 28 -4.39 15.48 -10.10
CA GLN A 28 -3.04 15.24 -9.59
C GLN A 28 -2.91 15.53 -8.10
N GLU A 29 -3.52 16.61 -7.59
CA GLU A 29 -3.50 16.91 -6.15
C GLU A 29 -4.17 15.80 -5.33
N PHE A 30 -5.32 15.29 -5.78
CA PHE A 30 -6.02 14.22 -5.08
C PHE A 30 -5.27 12.89 -5.18
N ARG A 31 -4.54 12.65 -6.27
CA ARG A 31 -3.63 11.50 -6.37
C ARG A 31 -2.51 11.60 -5.33
N LEU A 32 -1.92 12.78 -5.15
CA LEU A 32 -0.89 13.01 -4.13
C LEU A 32 -1.46 12.84 -2.72
N LEU A 33 -2.64 13.43 -2.45
CA LEU A 33 -3.35 13.29 -1.18
C LEU A 33 -3.62 11.81 -0.85
N THR A 34 -4.11 11.04 -1.83
CA THR A 34 -4.40 9.60 -1.66
C THR A 34 -3.15 8.82 -1.30
N SER A 35 -2.04 9.10 -2.00
CA SER A 35 -0.73 8.52 -1.68
C SER A 35 -0.32 8.83 -0.25
N GLU A 36 -0.50 10.08 0.19
CA GLU A 36 -0.11 10.55 1.51
C GLU A 36 -0.96 9.94 2.63
N VAL A 37 -2.28 9.83 2.40
CA VAL A 37 -3.21 9.11 3.28
C VAL A 37 -2.76 7.66 3.45
N ILE A 38 -2.61 6.90 2.36
CA ILE A 38 -2.19 5.49 2.42
C ILE A 38 -0.84 5.34 3.13
N SER A 39 0.14 6.17 2.78
CA SER A 39 1.48 6.14 3.40
C SER A 39 1.41 6.25 4.92
N ARG A 40 0.63 7.23 5.42
CA ARG A 40 0.53 7.50 6.86
C ARG A 40 -0.38 6.52 7.59
N THR A 41 -1.51 6.12 7.00
CA THR A 41 -2.49 5.26 7.67
C THR A 41 -2.12 3.78 7.59
N ALA A 42 -1.56 3.34 6.46
CA ALA A 42 -1.28 1.93 6.24
C ALA A 42 0.13 1.54 6.71
N PHE A 43 1.12 2.38 6.40
CA PHE A 43 2.54 2.06 6.61
C PHE A 43 3.22 2.94 7.66
N GLY A 44 2.51 3.92 8.23
CA GLY A 44 3.08 4.90 9.16
C GLY A 44 4.31 5.63 8.60
N SER A 45 4.54 5.59 7.30
CA SER A 45 5.80 6.01 6.67
C SER A 45 5.72 7.47 6.24
N ASN A 46 6.88 8.02 5.83
CA ASN A 46 6.90 9.30 5.12
C ASN A 46 6.46 9.09 3.66
N TYR A 47 6.03 10.18 3.03
CA TYR A 47 5.49 10.21 1.66
C TYR A 47 6.31 9.40 0.64
N MET A 48 7.64 9.39 0.71
CA MET A 48 8.49 8.74 -0.30
C MET A 48 8.38 7.21 -0.33
N GLU A 49 8.14 6.57 0.83
CA GLU A 49 7.99 5.12 0.90
C GLU A 49 6.62 4.70 0.34
N GLY A 50 5.56 5.44 0.67
CA GLY A 50 4.23 5.14 0.17
C GLY A 50 3.94 5.65 -1.24
N GLU A 51 4.67 6.63 -1.78
CA GLU A 51 4.59 7.01 -3.21
C GLU A 51 4.89 5.83 -4.14
N LYS A 52 5.90 5.03 -3.81
CA LYS A 52 6.29 3.85 -4.59
C LYS A 52 5.24 2.74 -4.51
N ILE A 53 4.67 2.53 -3.33
CA ILE A 53 3.56 1.58 -3.12
C ILE A 53 2.32 2.04 -3.89
N PHE A 54 1.95 3.31 -3.75
CA PHE A 54 0.80 3.88 -4.44
C PHE A 54 0.97 3.87 -5.97
N ALA A 55 2.19 4.00 -6.48
CA ALA A 55 2.47 3.83 -7.91
C ALA A 55 2.17 2.40 -8.40
N ILE A 56 2.46 1.39 -7.59
CA ILE A 56 2.13 -0.01 -7.89
C ILE A 56 0.61 -0.22 -7.82
N VAL A 57 -0.03 0.20 -6.72
CA VAL A 57 -1.49 0.09 -6.54
C VAL A 57 -2.23 0.71 -7.72
N ARG A 58 -1.84 1.91 -8.15
CA ARG A 58 -2.47 2.58 -9.31
C ARG A 58 -2.34 1.78 -10.61
N LYS A 59 -1.17 1.19 -10.89
CA LYS A 59 -0.99 0.37 -12.09
C LYS A 59 -1.83 -0.91 -12.01
N LEU A 60 -1.88 -1.54 -10.84
CA LEU A 60 -2.76 -2.68 -10.58
C LEU A 60 -4.23 -2.29 -10.79
N THR A 61 -4.70 -1.15 -10.28
CA THR A 61 -6.06 -0.65 -10.49
C THR A 61 -6.38 -0.44 -11.97
N VAL A 62 -5.45 0.11 -12.75
CA VAL A 62 -5.63 0.27 -14.20
C VAL A 62 -5.72 -1.08 -14.92
N ILE A 63 -4.83 -2.02 -14.57
CA ILE A 63 -4.86 -3.39 -15.12
C ILE A 63 -6.18 -4.08 -14.76
N MET A 64 -6.58 -4.04 -13.50
CA MET A 64 -7.86 -4.58 -13.02
C MET A 64 -9.03 -3.97 -13.80
N SER A 65 -9.04 -2.65 -13.96
CA SER A 65 -10.11 -1.93 -14.67
C SER A 65 -10.23 -2.36 -16.14
N ARG A 66 -9.10 -2.57 -16.84
CA ARG A 66 -9.06 -3.08 -18.22
C ARG A 66 -9.53 -4.53 -18.36
N ASN A 67 -9.52 -5.29 -17.26
CA ASN A 67 -9.86 -6.70 -17.24
C ASN A 67 -11.20 -7.01 -16.54
N LEU A 68 -11.90 -6.00 -15.99
CA LEU A 68 -13.21 -6.15 -15.33
C LEU A 68 -14.24 -6.89 -16.19
N SER A 69 -14.25 -6.64 -17.50
CA SER A 69 -15.18 -7.27 -18.45
C SER A 69 -14.63 -8.51 -19.14
N LYS A 70 -13.38 -8.91 -18.85
CA LYS A 70 -12.74 -10.08 -19.46
C LYS A 70 -12.89 -11.30 -18.55
N THR A 71 -13.70 -12.26 -18.95
CA THR A 71 -13.82 -13.52 -18.22
C THR A 71 -12.55 -14.35 -18.39
N ARG A 72 -11.84 -14.62 -17.28
CA ARG A 72 -10.66 -15.47 -17.29
C ARG A 72 -11.06 -16.93 -17.48
N ILE A 73 -10.67 -17.56 -18.59
CA ILE A 73 -10.82 -19.01 -18.79
C ILE A 73 -9.64 -19.72 -18.08
N PRO A 74 -9.88 -20.51 -17.01
CA PRO A 74 -8.83 -21.01 -16.13
C PRO A 74 -7.74 -21.81 -16.85
N LEU A 75 -8.11 -22.66 -17.81
CA LEU A 75 -7.18 -23.53 -18.54
C LEU A 75 -6.33 -22.75 -19.56
N ILE A 76 -6.93 -21.82 -20.31
CA ILE A 76 -6.24 -21.04 -21.34
C ILE A 76 -5.25 -20.06 -20.70
N SER A 77 -5.62 -19.47 -19.56
CA SER A 77 -4.77 -18.49 -18.86
C SER A 77 -3.50 -19.08 -18.24
N LYS A 78 -3.43 -20.42 -18.05
CA LYS A 78 -2.20 -21.12 -17.64
C LYS A 78 -1.26 -21.38 -18.81
N LEU A 79 -1.79 -21.56 -20.02
CA LEU A 79 -1.01 -21.84 -21.23
C LEU A 79 -0.57 -20.57 -21.95
N TRP A 80 -1.39 -19.52 -21.91
CA TRP A 80 -1.11 -18.22 -22.50
C TRP A 80 -1.48 -17.11 -21.52
N LYS A 81 -0.47 -16.60 -20.81
CA LYS A 81 -0.65 -15.43 -19.94
C LYS A 81 -0.78 -14.18 -20.80
N SER A 82 -1.80 -13.35 -20.55
CA SER A 82 -1.91 -12.03 -21.17
C SER A 82 -0.78 -11.12 -20.67
N ALA A 83 -0.45 -10.08 -21.46
CA ALA A 83 0.50 -9.06 -21.03
C ALA A 83 0.08 -8.41 -19.71
N ASP A 84 -1.22 -8.13 -19.55
CA ASP A 84 -1.82 -7.60 -18.31
C ASP A 84 -1.58 -8.53 -17.11
N LEU A 85 -1.72 -9.85 -17.28
CA LEU A 85 -1.48 -10.82 -16.21
C LEU A 85 0.00 -10.87 -15.82
N LEU A 86 0.90 -10.88 -16.80
CA LEU A 86 2.34 -10.86 -16.56
C LEU A 86 2.78 -9.55 -15.86
N GLU A 87 2.21 -8.41 -16.27
CA GLU A 87 2.48 -7.12 -15.63
C GLU A 87 1.94 -7.09 -14.20
N SER A 88 0.73 -7.60 -13.96
CA SER A 88 0.15 -7.70 -12.61
C SER A 88 0.99 -8.59 -11.69
N GLU A 89 1.46 -9.74 -12.17
CA GLU A 89 2.34 -10.64 -11.39
C GLU A 89 3.68 -9.97 -11.06
N LYS A 90 4.26 -9.22 -12.01
CA LYS A 90 5.48 -8.45 -11.78
C LYS A 90 5.27 -7.36 -10.73
N LEU A 91 4.16 -6.64 -10.82
CA LEU A 91 3.81 -5.56 -9.89
C LEU A 91 3.55 -6.08 -8.48
N SER A 92 2.80 -7.18 -8.33
CA SER A 92 2.58 -7.84 -7.03
C SER A 92 3.90 -8.35 -6.43
N LYS A 93 4.82 -8.88 -7.25
CA LYS A 93 6.17 -9.23 -6.77
C LYS A 93 6.94 -8.00 -6.26
N GLU A 94 6.89 -6.88 -7.00
CA GLU A 94 7.54 -5.64 -6.56
C GLU A 94 6.92 -5.10 -5.27
N MET A 95 5.59 -5.19 -5.12
CA MET A 95 4.86 -4.82 -3.91
C MET A 95 5.30 -5.68 -2.72
N LYS A 96 5.34 -7.01 -2.90
CA LYS A 96 5.87 -7.96 -1.92
C LYS A 96 7.26 -7.56 -1.46
N ASP A 97 8.19 -7.34 -2.37
CA ASP A 97 9.58 -6.98 -2.01
C ASP A 97 9.65 -5.67 -1.20
N ARG A 98 8.81 -4.69 -1.52
CA ARG A 98 8.72 -3.41 -0.80
C ARG A 98 8.12 -3.57 0.59
N VAL A 99 6.98 -4.26 0.69
CA VAL A 99 6.32 -4.54 1.98
C VAL A 99 7.28 -5.33 2.88
N MET A 100 7.95 -6.36 2.36
CA MET A 100 8.94 -7.14 3.09
C MET A 100 10.08 -6.29 3.64
N LYS A 101 10.54 -5.29 2.89
CA LYS A 101 11.57 -4.35 3.37
C LYS A 101 11.07 -3.53 4.57
N ILE A 102 9.81 -3.09 4.55
CA ILE A 102 9.20 -2.35 5.66
C ILE A 102 8.99 -3.26 6.87
N VAL A 103 8.51 -4.49 6.64
CA VAL A 103 8.34 -5.53 7.68
C VAL A 103 9.65 -5.77 8.42
N LYS A 104 10.72 -6.12 7.70
CA LYS A 104 12.04 -6.37 8.29
C LYS A 104 12.55 -5.19 9.10
N LYS A 105 12.46 -3.98 8.54
CA LYS A 105 12.86 -2.74 9.23
C LYS A 105 12.09 -2.52 10.53
N ARG A 106 10.83 -2.94 10.62
CA ARG A 106 10.01 -2.82 11.83
C ARG A 106 10.34 -3.90 12.84
N GLU A 107 10.53 -5.14 12.38
CA GLU A 107 10.97 -6.26 13.22
C GLU A 107 12.32 -5.96 13.86
N ASP A 108 13.30 -5.49 13.08
CA ASP A 108 14.63 -5.12 13.57
C ASP A 108 14.55 -4.08 14.70
N LYS A 109 13.67 -3.08 14.57
CA LYS A 109 13.48 -2.05 15.61
C LYS A 109 12.90 -2.60 16.90
N VAL A 110 12.00 -3.58 16.82
CA VAL A 110 11.43 -4.24 17.99
C VAL A 110 12.50 -5.13 18.64
N VAL A 111 13.20 -5.94 17.84
CA VAL A 111 14.27 -6.85 18.31
C VAL A 111 15.41 -6.09 18.97
N ASN A 112 15.80 -4.94 18.41
CA ASN A 112 16.85 -4.09 18.97
C ASN A 112 16.39 -3.24 20.17
N GLY A 113 15.10 -3.30 20.55
CA GLY A 113 14.54 -2.51 21.64
C GLY A 113 14.43 -1.01 21.36
N GLU A 114 14.52 -0.58 20.08
CA GLU A 114 14.29 0.82 19.70
C GLU A 114 12.82 1.22 19.89
N VAL A 115 11.90 0.26 19.77
CA VAL A 115 10.47 0.42 20.02
C VAL A 115 9.91 -0.82 20.72
N ASN A 116 8.90 -0.63 21.58
CA ASN A 116 8.34 -1.71 22.40
C ASN A 116 7.32 -2.60 21.65
N SER A 117 6.77 -2.13 20.54
CA SER A 117 5.75 -2.88 19.79
C SER A 117 5.69 -2.42 18.34
N PHE A 118 5.01 -3.21 17.50
CA PHE A 118 4.56 -2.71 16.21
C PHE A 118 3.54 -1.58 16.41
N ARG A 119 3.58 -0.59 15.52
CA ARG A 119 2.68 0.57 15.55
C ARG A 119 1.23 0.12 15.34
N SER A 120 0.25 0.95 15.69
CA SER A 120 -1.18 0.66 15.48
C SER A 120 -1.70 1.09 14.10
N ASP A 121 -0.82 1.14 13.10
CA ASP A 121 -1.21 1.34 11.69
C ASP A 121 -1.55 -0.02 11.04
N PHE A 122 -2.13 -0.01 9.84
CA PHE A 122 -2.60 -1.24 9.17
C PHE A 122 -1.53 -2.34 9.13
N LEU A 123 -0.33 -2.02 8.64
CA LEU A 123 0.76 -3.00 8.58
C LEU A 123 1.20 -3.44 9.98
N GLY A 124 1.21 -2.54 10.97
CA GLY A 124 1.54 -2.93 12.34
C GLY A 124 0.49 -3.85 12.98
N LEU A 125 -0.79 -3.70 12.64
CA LEU A 125 -1.84 -4.65 13.02
C LEU A 125 -1.63 -6.03 12.36
N LEU A 126 -1.29 -6.06 11.07
CA LEU A 126 -0.92 -7.30 10.37
C LEU A 126 0.31 -7.97 10.98
N LEU A 127 1.32 -7.19 11.38
CA LEU A 127 2.51 -7.72 12.04
C LEU A 127 2.21 -8.29 13.43
N ASN A 128 1.31 -7.67 14.18
CA ASN A 128 0.84 -8.24 15.45
C ASN A 128 0.16 -9.60 15.23
N ALA A 129 -0.68 -9.72 14.20
CA ALA A 129 -1.32 -11.00 13.84
C ALA A 129 -0.29 -12.02 13.32
N TYR A 130 0.68 -11.62 12.51
CA TYR A 130 1.74 -12.49 11.99
C TYR A 130 2.63 -13.06 13.11
N HIS A 131 2.84 -12.29 14.18
CA HIS A 131 3.62 -12.69 15.36
C HIS A 131 2.74 -13.13 16.55
N ASP A 132 1.46 -13.45 16.33
CA ASP A 132 0.57 -13.86 17.41
C ASP A 132 1.04 -15.18 18.04
N SER A 133 1.00 -15.22 19.37
CA SER A 133 1.35 -16.41 20.16
C SER A 133 0.32 -17.55 20.02
N ASP A 134 -0.94 -17.23 19.75
CA ASP A 134 -1.98 -18.20 19.46
C ASP A 134 -1.96 -18.55 17.97
N ALA A 135 -1.61 -19.80 17.67
CA ALA A 135 -1.57 -20.32 16.30
C ALA A 135 -2.91 -20.20 15.57
N LYS A 136 -4.05 -20.06 16.27
CA LYS A 136 -5.37 -19.84 15.65
C LYS A 136 -5.56 -18.44 15.08
N ASN A 137 -4.89 -17.44 15.66
CA ASN A 137 -4.96 -16.03 15.23
C ASN A 137 -3.79 -15.67 14.31
N ARG A 138 -2.76 -16.51 14.26
CA ARG A 138 -1.55 -16.24 13.50
C ARG A 138 -1.76 -16.38 12.00
N ILE A 139 -1.54 -15.28 11.26
CA ILE A 139 -1.58 -15.25 9.80
C ILE A 139 -0.22 -15.59 9.19
N SER A 140 -0.17 -15.96 7.91
CA SER A 140 1.07 -16.21 7.18
C SER A 140 1.68 -14.92 6.61
N LEU A 141 2.94 -15.00 6.19
CA LEU A 141 3.58 -13.89 5.50
C LEU A 141 2.90 -13.60 4.15
N GLU A 142 2.41 -14.64 3.49
CA GLU A 142 1.62 -14.56 2.27
C GLU A 142 0.32 -13.78 2.51
N ASP A 143 -0.33 -13.97 3.65
CA ASP A 143 -1.53 -13.22 4.02
C ASP A 143 -1.20 -11.73 4.24
N VAL A 144 -0.11 -11.41 4.95
CA VAL A 144 0.34 -10.01 5.12
C VAL A 144 0.54 -9.31 3.78
N VAL A 145 1.17 -10.00 2.83
CA VAL A 145 1.41 -9.46 1.49
C VAL A 145 0.12 -9.33 0.69
N ALA A 146 -0.75 -10.34 0.74
CA ALA A 146 -2.03 -10.33 0.03
C ALA A 146 -2.94 -9.19 0.52
N GLU A 147 -3.02 -8.97 1.84
CA GLU A 147 -3.76 -7.85 2.43
C GLU A 147 -3.20 -6.49 2.00
N CYS A 148 -1.88 -6.38 1.80
CA CYS A 148 -1.28 -5.16 1.27
C CYS A 148 -1.48 -4.97 -0.25
N ASP A 149 -1.70 -6.04 -1.02
CA ASP A 149 -2.01 -5.98 -2.45
C ASP A 149 -3.47 -5.55 -2.70
N TYR A 150 -4.39 -5.85 -1.77
CA TYR A 150 -5.81 -5.49 -1.86
C TYR A 150 -6.13 -4.06 -1.38
N PHE A 151 -5.30 -3.50 -0.51
CA PHE A 151 -5.46 -2.18 0.10
C PHE A 151 -5.13 -1.02 -0.86
#